data_AF-A0A328MYX8-F1
#
_entry.id   AF-A0A328MYX8-F1
#
_cell.length_a   1.000
_cell.length_b   1.000
_cell.length_c   1.000
_cell.angle_alpha   90.00
_cell.angle_beta   90.00
_cell.angle_gamma   90.00
#
_symmetry.space_group_name_H-M   'P 1'
#
loop_
_entity.id
_entity.type
_entity.pdbx_description
1 polymer ?
#
loop_
_entity_poly.entity_id
_entity_poly.type
_entity_poly.pdbx_seq_one_letter_code
_entity_poly.pdbx_strand_id
1 'polypeptide(L)'
;MAELSAKAVRGETEKAALQLLRERANLVGEAATARHERDQLAGALRDANARYAERYTAALQGGWTGEELAKLGLDAPESAPARRRRAPQPVTPHTPGEQTAVADEAAQP
;
A
#
# COMPACT_ATOMS: atom_id res chain seq x y z
N MET A 1 41.32 35.99 12.35
CA MET A 1 41.38 35.19 11.11
C MET A 1 40.79 33.78 11.25
N ALA A 2 41.02 33.05 12.37
CA ALA A 2 40.51 31.69 12.55
C ALA A 2 38.97 31.56 12.61
N GLU A 3 38.25 32.49 13.23
CA GLU A 3 36.78 32.44 13.37
C GLU A 3 36.03 32.57 12.04
N LEU A 4 36.57 33.34 11.08
CA LEU A 4 36.01 33.47 9.74
C LEU A 4 36.10 32.15 8.96
N SER A 5 37.16 31.37 9.18
CA SER A 5 37.33 30.05 8.58
C SER A 5 36.36 29.01 9.16
N ALA A 6 36.17 28.99 10.48
CA ALA A 6 35.22 28.06 11.11
C ALA A 6 33.76 28.29 10.66
N LYS A 7 33.35 29.56 10.52
CA LYS A 7 32.03 29.91 10.00
C LYS A 7 31.84 29.48 8.54
N ALA A 8 32.89 29.60 7.71
CA ALA A 8 32.85 29.17 6.32
C ALA A 8 32.69 27.64 6.21
N VAL A 9 33.45 26.86 6.98
CA VAL A 9 33.34 25.39 7.01
C VAL A 9 31.95 24.94 7.48
N ARG A 10 31.39 25.61 8.50
CA ARG A 10 30.02 25.34 8.96
C ARG A 10 28.99 25.59 7.84
N GLY A 11 29.08 26.73 7.15
CA GLY A 11 28.14 27.07 6.07
C GLY A 11 28.24 26.11 4.87
N GLU A 12 29.45 25.67 4.52
CA GLU A 12 29.66 24.67 3.48
C GLU A 12 29.07 23.31 3.86
N THR A 13 29.32 22.87 5.11
CA THR A 13 28.77 21.61 5.64
C THR A 13 27.25 21.64 5.68
N GLU A 14 26.65 22.75 6.12
CA GLU A 14 25.20 22.93 6.14
C GLU A 14 24.60 22.88 4.72
N LYS A 15 25.23 23.56 3.76
CA LYS A 15 24.81 23.51 2.36
C LYS A 15 24.86 22.09 1.79
N ALA A 16 25.94 21.34 2.07
CA ALA A 16 26.07 19.95 1.64
C ALA A 16 25.00 19.05 2.26
N ALA A 17 24.70 19.23 3.55
CA ALA A 17 23.65 18.48 4.24
C ALA A 17 22.26 18.75 3.63
N LEU A 18 21.94 20.01 3.32
CA LEU A 18 20.67 20.38 2.70
C LEU A 18 20.56 19.85 1.26
N GLN A 19 21.66 19.86 0.51
CA GLN A 19 21.69 19.28 -0.84
C GLN A 19 21.40 17.77 -0.80
N LEU A 20 22.05 17.04 0.10
CA LEU A 20 21.80 15.60 0.30
C LEU A 20 20.35 15.33 0.71
N LEU A 21 19.77 16.17 1.58
CA LEU A 21 18.36 16.05 1.97
C LEU A 21 17.43 16.23 0.77
N ARG A 22 17.72 17.21 -0.09
CA ARG A 22 16.94 17.46 -1.31
C ARG A 22 17.00 16.29 -2.28
N GLU A 23 18.18 15.71 -2.48
CA GLU A 23 18.35 14.53 -3.33
C GLU A 23 17.54 13.34 -2.82
N ARG A 24 17.59 13.08 -1.50
CA ARG A 24 16.77 12.03 -0.87
C ARG A 24 15.27 12.30 -1.01
N ALA A 25 14.85 13.55 -0.83
CA ALA A 25 13.45 13.93 -1.01
C ALA A 25 12.98 13.71 -2.45
N ASN A 26 13.82 14.02 -3.45
CA ASN A 26 13.51 13.75 -4.86
C ASN A 26 13.33 12.25 -5.10
N LEU A 27 14.24 11.40 -4.61
CA LEU A 27 14.11 9.93 -4.77
C LEU A 27 12.80 9.38 -4.18
N VAL A 28 12.38 9.90 -3.03
CA VAL A 28 11.10 9.51 -2.42
C VAL A 28 9.92 10.02 -3.24
N GLY A 29 10.02 11.23 -3.79
CA GLY A 29 9.03 11.79 -4.72
C GLY A 29 8.84 10.91 -5.97
N GLU A 30 9.94 10.55 -6.63
CA GLU A 30 9.92 9.66 -7.80
C GLU A 30 9.31 8.29 -7.46
N ALA A 31 9.68 7.71 -6.32
CA ALA A 31 9.09 6.44 -5.87
C ALA A 31 7.59 6.55 -5.59
N ALA A 32 7.11 7.68 -5.07
CA ALA A 32 5.70 7.93 -4.84
C ALA A 32 4.92 8.04 -6.16
N THR A 33 5.49 8.74 -7.16
CA THR A 33 4.93 8.82 -8.52
C THR A 33 4.85 7.45 -9.17
N ALA A 34 5.96 6.68 -9.17
CA ALA A 34 5.99 5.33 -9.73
C ALA A 34 4.98 4.39 -9.05
N ARG A 35 4.79 4.52 -7.74
CA ARG A 35 3.75 3.76 -7.02
C ARG A 35 2.35 4.14 -7.48
N HIS A 36 2.07 5.43 -7.64
CA HIS A 36 0.77 5.88 -8.12
C HIS A 36 0.47 5.33 -9.51
N GLU A 37 1.43 5.43 -10.44
CA GLU A 37 1.29 4.88 -11.80
C GLU A 37 1.05 3.37 -11.77
N ARG A 38 1.80 2.63 -10.96
CA ARG A 38 1.59 1.19 -10.77
C ARG A 38 0.17 0.87 -10.30
N ASP A 39 -0.35 1.62 -9.34
CA ASP A 39 -1.69 1.39 -8.80
C ASP A 39 -2.77 1.70 -9.85
N GLN A 40 -2.56 2.71 -10.70
CA GLN A 40 -3.43 3.01 -11.85
C GLN A 40 -3.40 1.90 -12.91
N LEU A 41 -2.21 1.41 -13.28
CA LEU A 41 -2.05 0.29 -14.21
C LEU A 41 -2.68 -1.00 -13.67
N ALA A 42 -2.55 -1.26 -12.37
CA ALA A 42 -3.21 -2.38 -11.71
C ALA A 42 -4.74 -2.23 -11.70
N GLY A 43 -5.27 -1.02 -11.67
CA GLY A 43 -6.68 -0.73 -11.90
C GLY A 43 -7.10 -1.05 -13.33
N ALA A 44 -6.41 -0.46 -14.31
CA ALA A 44 -6.70 -0.66 -15.73
C ALA A 44 -6.62 -2.14 -16.14
N LEU A 45 -5.64 -2.88 -15.62
CA LEU A 45 -5.50 -4.32 -15.87
C LEU A 45 -6.69 -5.12 -15.32
N ARG A 46 -7.19 -4.78 -14.13
CA ARG A 46 -8.38 -5.43 -13.56
C ARG A 46 -9.61 -5.18 -14.41
N ASP A 47 -9.82 -3.95 -14.87
CA ASP A 47 -10.95 -3.60 -15.72
C ASP A 47 -10.86 -4.28 -17.10
N ALA A 48 -9.67 -4.32 -17.68
CA ALA A 48 -9.42 -5.03 -18.94
C ALA A 48 -9.70 -6.54 -18.81
N ASN A 49 -9.23 -7.17 -17.73
CA ASN A 49 -9.48 -8.58 -17.46
C ASN A 49 -10.97 -8.87 -17.23
N ALA A 50 -11.68 -8.00 -16.51
CA ALA A 50 -13.13 -8.14 -16.32
C ALA A 50 -13.89 -8.08 -17.65
N ARG A 51 -13.58 -7.08 -18.49
CA ARG A 51 -14.17 -6.97 -19.84
C ARG A 51 -13.85 -8.18 -20.71
N TYR A 52 -12.61 -8.66 -20.67
CA TYR A 52 -12.21 -9.86 -21.41
C TYR A 52 -13.03 -11.09 -20.95
N ALA A 53 -13.16 -11.30 -19.64
CA ALA A 53 -13.92 -12.40 -19.09
C ALA A 53 -15.41 -12.37 -19.49
N GLU A 54 -16.03 -11.18 -19.48
CA GLU A 54 -17.40 -10.98 -19.98
C GLU A 54 -17.52 -11.38 -21.45
N ARG A 55 -16.58 -10.97 -22.31
CA ARG A 55 -16.63 -11.30 -23.75
C ARG A 55 -16.32 -12.76 -24.05
N TYR A 56 -15.38 -13.35 -23.31
CA TYR A 56 -15.11 -14.77 -23.38
C TYR A 56 -16.37 -15.57 -23.01
N THR A 57 -17.04 -15.19 -21.92
CA THR A 57 -18.30 -15.83 -21.50
C THR A 57 -19.41 -15.65 -22.52
N ALA A 58 -19.54 -14.46 -23.12
CA ALA A 58 -20.50 -14.22 -24.19
C ALA A 58 -20.22 -15.08 -25.44
N ALA A 59 -18.96 -15.32 -25.78
CA ALA A 59 -18.59 -16.23 -26.86
C ALA A 59 -19.01 -17.68 -26.53
N LEU A 60 -18.77 -18.15 -25.31
CA LEU A 60 -19.23 -19.46 -24.86
C LEU A 60 -20.76 -19.59 -24.92
N GLN A 61 -21.49 -18.56 -24.48
CA GLN A 61 -22.96 -18.52 -24.58
C GLN A 61 -23.45 -18.47 -26.03
N GLY A 62 -22.64 -17.92 -26.95
CA GLY A 62 -22.85 -17.91 -28.38
C GLY A 62 -22.55 -19.24 -29.07
N GLY A 63 -22.21 -20.30 -28.33
CA GLY A 63 -21.99 -21.65 -28.86
C GLY A 63 -20.53 -21.96 -29.20
N TRP A 64 -19.59 -21.04 -28.95
CA TRP A 64 -18.17 -21.34 -29.07
C TRP A 64 -17.72 -22.27 -27.94
N THR A 65 -16.86 -23.22 -28.25
CA THR A 65 -16.20 -24.05 -27.24
C THR A 65 -14.89 -23.40 -26.79
N GLY A 66 -14.45 -23.74 -25.57
CA GLY A 66 -13.15 -23.27 -25.07
C GLY A 66 -11.98 -23.73 -25.94
N GLU A 67 -12.07 -24.91 -26.57
CA GLU A 67 -11.04 -25.40 -27.50
C GLU A 67 -10.97 -24.58 -28.79
N GLU A 68 -12.11 -24.18 -29.35
CA GLU A 68 -12.15 -23.31 -30.54
C GLU A 68 -11.59 -21.92 -30.23
N LEU A 69 -11.91 -21.36 -29.06
CA LEU A 69 -11.36 -20.08 -28.60
C LEU A 69 -9.84 -20.19 -28.36
N ALA A 70 -9.37 -21.26 -27.73
CA ALA A 70 -7.95 -21.50 -27.51
C ALA A 70 -7.17 -21.64 -28.84
N LYS A 71 -7.75 -22.29 -29.87
CA LYS A 71 -7.15 -22.34 -31.23
C LYS A 71 -7.01 -20.95 -31.86
N LEU A 72 -7.82 -19.98 -31.44
CA LEU A 72 -7.73 -18.58 -31.86
C LEU A 72 -6.83 -17.74 -30.94
N GLY A 73 -6.19 -18.35 -29.93
CA GLY A 73 -5.36 -17.65 -28.94
C GLY A 73 -6.16 -16.89 -27.88
N LEU A 74 -7.44 -17.21 -27.73
CA LEU A 74 -8.30 -16.66 -26.68
C LEU A 74 -8.35 -17.67 -25.54
N ASP A 75 -7.43 -17.52 -24.59
CA ASP A 75 -7.37 -18.40 -23.43
C ASP A 75 -8.44 -18.06 -22.40
N ALA A 76 -8.84 -19.06 -21.62
CA ALA A 76 -9.79 -18.83 -20.52
C ALA A 76 -9.23 -17.77 -19.55
N PRO A 77 -10.03 -16.76 -19.17
CA PRO A 77 -9.58 -15.77 -18.19
C PRO A 77 -9.23 -16.47 -16.88
N GLU A 78 -8.14 -16.04 -16.23
CA GLU A 78 -7.82 -16.50 -14.88
C GLU A 78 -9.03 -16.23 -13.98
N SER A 79 -9.66 -17.29 -13.50
CA SER A 79 -10.74 -17.17 -12.51
C SER A 79 -10.13 -16.55 -11.27
N ALA A 80 -10.42 -15.26 -11.05
CA ALA A 80 -9.95 -14.55 -9.88
C ALA A 80 -10.33 -15.39 -8.64
N PRO A 81 -9.37 -15.76 -7.77
CA PRO A 81 -9.69 -16.53 -6.58
C PRO A 81 -10.71 -15.71 -5.78
N ALA A 82 -11.88 -16.31 -5.53
CA ALA A 82 -12.94 -15.69 -4.74
C ALA A 82 -12.32 -15.19 -3.45
N ARG A 83 -12.12 -13.87 -3.35
CA ARG A 83 -11.43 -13.25 -2.22
C ARG A 83 -12.25 -13.55 -0.98
N ARG A 84 -11.86 -14.58 -0.22
CA ARG A 84 -12.47 -14.90 1.08
C ARG A 84 -12.44 -13.61 1.88
N ARG A 85 -13.61 -13.01 2.12
CA ARG A 85 -13.77 -11.87 3.03
C ARG A 85 -13.18 -12.31 4.35
N ARG A 86 -12.04 -11.74 4.73
CA ARG A 86 -11.48 -11.91 6.06
C ARG A 86 -12.53 -11.36 7.02
N ALA A 87 -13.04 -12.22 7.91
CA ALA A 87 -14.01 -11.80 8.91
C ALA A 87 -13.42 -10.64 9.74
N PRO A 88 -14.22 -9.63 10.12
CA PRO A 88 -13.75 -8.56 10.97
C PRO A 88 -13.24 -9.16 12.28
N GLN A 89 -12.00 -8.86 12.62
CA GLN A 89 -11.38 -9.24 13.89
C GLN A 89 -12.06 -8.40 14.99
N PRO A 90 -12.61 -9.01 16.05
CA PRO A 90 -13.22 -8.25 17.13
C PRO A 90 -12.14 -7.41 17.82
N VAL A 91 -12.36 -6.10 17.85
CA VAL A 91 -11.55 -5.14 18.61
C VAL A 91 -11.87 -5.38 20.08
N THR A 92 -10.92 -5.89 20.85
CA THR A 92 -11.00 -5.88 22.31
C THR A 92 -10.86 -4.42 22.77
N PRO A 93 -11.84 -3.84 23.48
CA PRO A 93 -11.68 -2.50 24.04
C PRO A 93 -10.62 -2.56 25.14
N HIS A 94 -9.50 -1.85 24.92
CA HIS A 94 -8.64 -1.44 26.01
C HIS A 94 -9.40 -0.36 26.78
N THR A 95 -9.79 -0.64 28.02
CA THR A 95 -10.28 0.34 28.98
C THR A 95 -9.09 1.03 29.62
N PRO A 96 -8.82 2.33 29.38
CA PRO A 96 -7.86 3.10 30.16
C PRO A 96 -8.65 3.88 31.20
N GLY A 97 -8.78 3.32 32.40
CA GLY A 97 -9.54 3.97 33.45
C GLY A 97 -9.61 3.17 34.73
N GLU A 98 -8.49 3.08 35.45
CA GLU A 98 -8.55 2.82 36.88
C GLU A 98 -7.55 3.74 37.59
N GLN A 99 -8.04 4.95 37.85
CA GLN A 99 -7.48 5.85 38.85
C GLN A 99 -8.33 5.69 40.13
N THR A 100 -7.63 5.33 41.20
CA THR A 100 -7.89 5.71 42.60
C THR A 100 -9.05 5.04 43.36
N ALA A 101 -8.68 4.17 44.32
CA ALA A 101 -9.41 4.02 45.57
C ALA A 101 -8.40 3.81 46.72
N VAL A 102 -8.21 4.88 47.51
CA VAL A 102 -7.68 4.84 48.88
C VAL A 102 -8.87 4.86 49.83
N ALA A 103 -9.03 3.81 50.64
CA ALA A 103 -9.69 3.74 51.95
C ALA A 103 -9.62 2.27 52.41
N ASP A 104 -8.74 1.95 53.35
CA ASP A 104 -9.06 1.86 54.79
C ASP A 104 -9.74 0.53 55.14
N GLU A 105 -8.99 -0.42 55.68
CA GLU A 105 -9.54 -1.33 56.68
C GLU A 105 -8.43 -1.80 57.62
N ALA A 106 -8.50 -1.28 58.84
CA ALA A 106 -7.80 -1.75 60.01
C ALA A 106 -8.36 -3.10 60.50
N ALA A 107 -7.60 -3.71 61.41
CA ALA A 107 -7.99 -4.75 62.39
C ALA A 107 -7.80 -6.24 62.01
N GLN A 108 -6.67 -6.77 62.51
CA GLN A 108 -6.51 -7.98 63.37
C GLN A 108 -6.99 -9.36 62.84
N PRO A 109 -6.36 -10.49 63.26
CA PRO A 109 -6.04 -10.88 64.65
C PRO A 109 -4.57 -10.93 65.05
#